data_AF-A0A8T2B5Y5-F1
#
_entry.id   AF-A0A8T2B5Y5-F1
#
_cell.length_a   1.000
_cell.length_b   1.000
_cell.length_c   1.000
_cell.angle_alpha   90.00
_cell.angle_beta   90.00
_cell.angle_gamma   90.00
#
_symmetry.space_group_name_H-M   'P 1'
#
loop_
_entity.id
_entity.type
_entity.pdbx_description
1 polymer ?
#
loop_
_entity_poly.entity_id
_entity_poly.type
_entity_poly.pdbx_seq_one_letter_code
_entity_poly.pdbx_strand_id
1 'polypeptide(L)'
;MTAPVLVLKDSLKRESGTKVHHANIQASKSVSDILRTTLGPSSMLKMLLDAGGGIVVTNDGNAILREIDVAHPAAKSMIELSRTQDEEVGDGTTSVIVLAGELLHVAESFLEKSYHPTVICRAYNKALEDAMAVLEKIAMPIDVNDRATVLGLVKSCIATKFTSKFGDLIADLAIDATTTIGVDLGQGLREVDIKKYIKVEKIPGGQLEDSKVLKGVMFNKDVVAPGKMKRKIVNPRIILLDCPLEYKKGENQTNAELVREEDWEVLLKLEEEYIENICVQILKFKPDLVITEKGLSDLACHYFSKAGVSAIRRLRKTDNNRIAKACGAVIVNRPDELQESDVGTGAGLFEVKKIGDDFFAFIVDCKEPKACTVLLRGPSKDLLNEVERNLQDAMSVSRNIIKNPKLVPGGGATELTVSATLKQKSATIEGIEKWPYEAAAIAFEVIPRTLAQNCGVNVIRTMTALQGKYY
;
A
#
# COMPACT_ATOMS: atom_id res chain seq x y z
N MET A 1 12.17 32.99 37.56
CA MET A 1 11.70 32.26 36.37
C MET A 1 12.74 32.43 35.29
N THR A 2 13.65 31.48 35.14
CA THR A 2 14.64 31.44 34.06
C THR A 2 13.93 31.03 32.78
N ALA A 3 13.70 31.98 31.87
CA ALA A 3 13.28 31.65 30.52
C ALA A 3 14.40 30.80 29.85
N PRO A 4 14.06 29.70 29.16
CA PRO A 4 15.07 28.85 28.54
C PRO A 4 15.87 29.63 27.50
N VAL A 5 17.19 29.70 27.68
CA VAL A 5 18.12 30.31 26.74
C VAL A 5 18.24 29.38 25.54
N LEU A 6 17.64 29.78 24.42
CA LEU A 6 17.71 29.05 23.16
C LEU A 6 19.07 29.34 22.50
N VAL A 7 20.00 28.39 22.54
CA VAL A 7 21.30 28.50 21.85
C VAL A 7 21.09 28.18 20.37
N LEU A 8 20.94 29.22 19.55
CA LEU A 8 20.88 29.10 18.09
C LEU A 8 22.31 29.19 17.52
N LYS A 9 22.65 28.36 16.53
CA LYS A 9 23.90 28.49 15.75
C LYS A 9 23.91 29.84 15.01
N ASP A 10 25.04 30.56 15.01
CA ASP A 10 25.23 31.88 14.40
C ASP A 10 24.91 31.98 12.89
N SER A 11 24.70 30.85 12.20
CA SER A 11 24.33 30.79 10.79
C SER A 11 22.81 30.78 10.51
N LEU A 12 21.96 30.85 11.54
CA LEU A 12 20.51 30.79 11.38
C LEU A 12 19.90 32.15 11.03
N LYS A 13 19.49 32.32 9.78
CA LYS A 13 18.65 33.43 9.35
C LYS A 13 17.21 33.19 9.82
N ARG A 14 16.67 34.13 10.61
CA ARG A 14 15.26 34.12 11.02
C ARG A 14 14.45 35.00 10.09
N GLU A 15 13.45 34.40 9.46
CA GLU A 15 12.43 35.13 8.71
C GLU A 15 11.19 35.34 9.59
N SER A 16 10.52 36.49 9.48
CA SER A 16 9.37 36.82 10.31
C SER A 16 8.31 37.62 9.54
N GLY A 17 7.09 37.60 10.09
CA GLY A 17 5.94 38.36 9.58
C GLY A 17 5.38 37.81 8.27
N THR A 18 4.70 38.70 7.53
CA THR A 18 3.95 38.36 6.30
C THR A 18 4.81 37.74 5.20
N LYS A 19 6.11 38.06 5.16
CA LYS A 19 7.07 37.47 4.20
C LYS A 19 7.14 35.95 4.30
N VAL A 20 7.09 35.40 5.51
CA VAL A 20 7.08 33.95 5.75
C VAL A 20 5.77 33.33 5.26
N HIS A 21 4.64 34.02 5.46
CA HIS A 21 3.35 33.54 4.97
C HIS A 21 3.34 33.46 3.44
N HIS A 22 3.82 34.48 2.74
CA HIS A 22 3.94 34.43 1.27
C HIS A 22 4.92 33.35 0.81
N ALA A 23 6.08 33.20 1.44
CA ALA A 23 7.04 32.15 1.10
C ALA A 23 6.43 30.74 1.28
N ASN A 24 5.69 30.51 2.37
CA ASN A 24 4.97 29.26 2.60
C ASN A 24 3.94 28.98 1.50
N ILE A 25 3.12 29.98 1.14
CA ILE A 25 2.09 29.85 0.11
C ILE A 25 2.73 29.59 -1.25
N GLN A 26 3.79 30.32 -1.60
CA GLN A 26 4.51 30.17 -2.86
C GLN A 26 5.15 28.78 -2.99
N ALA A 27 5.73 28.27 -1.90
CA ALA A 27 6.29 26.92 -1.87
C ALA A 27 5.21 25.85 -2.11
N SER A 28 4.08 25.93 -1.39
CA SER A 28 2.96 24.99 -1.58
C SER A 28 2.33 25.10 -2.96
N LYS A 29 2.20 26.32 -3.50
CA LYS A 29 1.70 26.55 -4.85
C LYS A 29 2.61 25.95 -5.91
N SER A 30 3.93 26.08 -5.76
CA SER A 30 4.90 25.50 -6.68
C SER A 30 4.78 23.97 -6.74
N VAL A 31 4.59 23.32 -5.60
CA VAL A 31 4.34 21.87 -5.53
C VAL A 31 3.02 21.49 -6.23
N SER A 32 1.96 22.25 -5.99
CA SER A 32 0.66 22.06 -6.65
C SER A 32 0.77 22.21 -8.17
N ASP A 33 1.45 23.26 -8.65
CA ASP A 33 1.60 23.55 -10.08
C ASP A 33 2.38 22.47 -10.83
N ILE A 34 3.36 21.83 -10.18
CA ILE A 34 4.03 20.64 -10.73
C ILE A 34 2.98 19.54 -11.00
N LEU A 35 2.09 19.26 -10.06
CA LEU A 35 1.11 18.17 -10.15
C LEU A 35 -0.16 18.48 -10.94
N ARG A 36 -0.51 19.75 -11.19
CA ARG A 36 -1.75 20.10 -11.94
C ARG A 36 -1.86 19.36 -13.29
N THR A 37 -0.74 19.18 -13.98
CA THR A 37 -0.68 18.51 -15.29
C THR A 37 -0.88 16.99 -15.25
N THR A 38 -0.84 16.38 -14.07
CA THR A 38 -1.04 14.94 -13.90
C THR A 38 -2.47 14.58 -13.45
N LEU A 39 -3.33 15.58 -13.25
CA LEU A 39 -4.71 15.38 -12.83
C LEU A 39 -5.64 15.07 -14.01
N GLY A 40 -6.39 13.97 -13.93
CA GLY A 40 -7.46 13.64 -14.87
C GLY A 40 -7.11 12.57 -15.90
N PRO A 41 -8.07 12.21 -16.79
CA PRO A 41 -7.90 11.12 -17.74
C PRO A 41 -6.89 11.42 -18.86
N SER A 42 -6.74 12.70 -19.22
CA SER A 42 -5.73 13.16 -20.18
C SER A 42 -4.48 13.65 -19.44
N SER A 43 -4.06 12.94 -18.39
CA SER A 43 -2.89 13.29 -17.59
C SER A 43 -1.60 13.09 -18.38
N MET A 44 -0.65 14.01 -18.24
CA MET A 44 0.68 13.89 -18.83
C MET A 44 1.60 13.11 -17.90
N LEU A 45 2.38 12.18 -18.47
CA LEU A 45 3.44 11.48 -17.74
C LEU A 45 4.58 12.46 -17.43
N LYS A 46 5.16 12.33 -16.23
CA LYS A 46 6.39 13.03 -15.86
C LYS A 46 7.55 12.05 -15.85
N MET A 47 8.64 12.47 -16.48
CA MET A 47 9.92 11.77 -16.42
C MET A 47 10.76 12.41 -15.32
N LEU A 48 11.14 11.60 -14.34
CA LEU A 48 11.97 11.97 -13.20
C LEU A 48 13.31 11.25 -13.35
N LEU A 49 14.38 11.99 -13.08
CA LEU A 49 15.74 11.48 -13.10
C LEU A 49 16.25 11.44 -11.67
N ASP A 50 16.53 10.24 -11.17
CA ASP A 50 17.17 10.04 -9.88
C ASP A 50 18.66 10.40 -9.95
N ALA A 51 19.26 10.75 -8.82
CA ALA A 51 20.69 11.03 -8.70
C ALA A 51 21.56 9.84 -9.12
N GLY A 52 21.05 8.61 -8.98
CA GLY A 52 21.68 7.37 -9.46
C GLY A 52 21.57 7.12 -10.96
N GLY A 53 20.93 8.01 -11.73
CA GLY A 53 20.69 7.84 -13.18
C GLY A 53 19.49 6.93 -13.51
N GLY A 54 18.72 6.51 -12.51
CA GLY A 54 17.45 5.81 -12.72
C GLY A 54 16.41 6.76 -13.32
N ILE A 55 15.64 6.28 -14.29
CA ILE A 55 14.56 7.04 -14.92
C ILE A 55 13.24 6.46 -14.43
N VAL A 56 12.41 7.30 -13.81
CA VAL A 56 11.04 6.96 -13.40
C VAL A 56 10.09 7.76 -14.26
N VAL A 57 9.25 7.07 -15.04
CA VAL A 57 8.18 7.71 -15.83
C VAL A 57 6.85 7.32 -15.19
N THR A 58 6.12 8.30 -14.68
CA THR A 58 4.82 8.03 -14.04
C THR A 58 3.92 9.27 -14.05
N ASN A 59 2.62 9.06 -13.94
CA ASN A 59 1.62 10.11 -13.74
C ASN A 59 1.06 10.12 -12.31
N ASP A 60 1.41 9.14 -11.46
CA ASP A 60 0.98 9.14 -10.07
C ASP A 60 1.68 10.25 -9.28
N GLY A 61 0.88 11.14 -8.68
CA GLY A 61 1.36 12.30 -7.93
C GLY A 61 2.18 11.93 -6.71
N ASN A 62 1.81 10.87 -6.00
CA ASN A 62 2.54 10.45 -4.81
C ASN A 62 3.90 9.84 -5.16
N ALA A 63 3.98 9.03 -6.22
CA ALA A 63 5.27 8.58 -6.78
C ALA A 63 6.14 9.76 -7.21
N ILE A 64 5.57 10.79 -7.87
CA ILE A 64 6.31 12.00 -8.27
C ILE A 64 6.86 12.74 -7.05
N LEU A 65 6.04 12.98 -6.04
CA LEU A 65 6.44 13.76 -4.86
C LEU A 65 7.49 13.06 -3.97
N ARG A 66 7.59 11.72 -4.04
CA ARG A 66 8.63 10.96 -3.31
C ARG A 66 10.03 11.13 -3.89
N GLU A 67 10.13 11.36 -5.20
CA GLU A 67 11.41 11.52 -5.89
C GLU A 67 11.90 12.98 -5.91
N ILE A 68 11.03 13.95 -5.60
CA ILE A 68 11.39 15.36 -5.57
C ILE A 68 12.01 15.71 -4.21
N ASP A 69 13.27 16.13 -4.22
CA ASP A 69 13.90 16.75 -3.05
C ASP A 69 13.50 18.23 -2.94
N VAL A 70 12.96 18.63 -1.79
CA VAL A 70 12.49 20.00 -1.55
C VAL A 70 13.14 20.58 -0.29
N ALA A 71 13.71 21.78 -0.43
CA ALA A 71 14.35 22.48 0.69
C ALA A 71 13.33 23.11 1.67
N HIS A 72 12.24 23.68 1.14
CA HIS A 72 11.32 24.51 1.92
C HIS A 72 10.39 23.67 2.83
N PRO A 73 10.27 23.98 4.14
CA PRO A 73 9.49 23.16 5.09
C PRO A 73 8.00 23.01 4.73
N ALA A 74 7.35 24.09 4.27
CA ALA A 74 5.93 24.02 3.89
C ALA A 74 5.68 23.02 2.73
N ALA A 75 6.62 22.93 1.79
CA ALA A 75 6.53 21.97 0.70
C ALA A 75 6.78 20.53 1.18
N LYS A 76 7.66 20.32 2.18
CA LYS A 76 7.81 19.02 2.84
C LYS A 76 6.51 18.57 3.49
N SER A 77 5.80 19.47 4.19
CA SER A 77 4.49 19.16 4.76
C SER A 77 3.45 18.80 3.70
N MET A 78 3.50 19.42 2.51
CA MET A 78 2.64 19.02 1.37
C MET A 78 2.98 17.61 0.88
N ILE A 79 4.26 17.24 0.80
CA ILE A 79 4.69 15.88 0.41
C ILE A 79 4.21 14.85 1.44
N GLU A 80 4.35 15.15 2.73
CA GLU A 80 3.85 14.29 3.82
C GLU A 80 2.33 14.11 3.75
N LEU A 81 1.58 15.17 3.45
CA LEU A 81 0.13 15.10 3.24
C LEU A 81 -0.23 14.12 2.11
N SER A 82 0.49 14.18 0.99
CA SER A 82 0.28 13.24 -0.12
C SER A 82 0.53 11.79 0.30
N ARG A 83 1.54 11.56 1.14
CA ARG A 83 1.89 10.21 1.61
C ARG A 83 0.84 9.65 2.56
N THR A 84 0.32 10.45 3.49
CA THR A 84 -0.75 10.01 4.39
C THR A 84 -2.03 9.72 3.60
N GLN A 85 -2.36 10.55 2.61
CA GLN A 85 -3.52 10.31 1.74
C GLN A 85 -3.41 8.99 0.96
N ASP A 86 -2.21 8.72 0.41
CA ASP A 86 -1.90 7.48 -0.31
C ASP A 86 -2.09 6.24 0.56
N GLU A 87 -1.65 6.27 1.82
CA GLU A 87 -1.79 5.14 2.73
C GLU A 87 -3.26 4.87 3.12
N GLU A 88 -4.06 5.93 3.31
CA GLU A 88 -5.46 5.83 3.75
C GLU A 88 -6.45 5.42 2.65
N VAL A 89 -6.37 6.02 1.46
CA VAL A 89 -7.34 5.76 0.38
C VAL A 89 -6.72 5.19 -0.89
N GLY A 90 -5.42 5.37 -1.11
CA GLY A 90 -4.68 4.90 -2.29
C GLY A 90 -4.97 5.63 -3.61
N ASP A 91 -5.83 6.65 -3.63
CA ASP A 91 -6.07 7.48 -4.81
C ASP A 91 -6.37 8.92 -4.39
N GLY A 92 -6.41 9.86 -5.35
CA GLY A 92 -6.72 11.27 -5.09
C GLY A 92 -5.57 12.05 -4.46
N THR A 93 -4.36 11.49 -4.47
CA THR A 93 -3.12 12.13 -3.97
C THR A 93 -2.88 13.48 -4.66
N THR A 94 -2.99 13.51 -6.00
CA THR A 94 -2.87 14.74 -6.80
C THR A 94 -3.95 15.76 -6.46
N SER A 95 -5.20 15.32 -6.32
CA SER A 95 -6.35 16.21 -6.09
C SER A 95 -6.23 16.94 -4.76
N VAL A 96 -5.81 16.24 -3.70
CA VAL A 96 -5.61 16.83 -2.37
C VAL A 96 -4.52 17.90 -2.41
N ILE A 97 -3.41 17.63 -3.10
CA ILE A 97 -2.30 18.60 -3.21
C ILE A 97 -2.70 19.82 -4.05
N VAL A 98 -3.43 19.62 -5.15
CA VAL A 98 -3.92 20.71 -5.99
C VAL A 98 -4.90 21.59 -5.22
N LEU A 99 -5.86 20.99 -4.52
CA LEU A 99 -6.86 21.70 -3.72
C LEU A 99 -6.22 22.46 -2.55
N ALA A 100 -5.31 21.83 -1.81
CA ALA A 100 -4.59 22.47 -0.71
C ALA A 100 -3.74 23.65 -1.18
N GLY A 101 -3.06 23.52 -2.33
CA GLY A 101 -2.32 24.62 -2.94
C GLY A 101 -3.21 25.79 -3.35
N GLU A 102 -4.39 25.52 -3.92
CA GLU A 102 -5.34 26.57 -4.31
C GLU A 102 -5.96 27.27 -3.09
N LEU A 103 -6.35 26.53 -2.05
CA LEU A 103 -6.88 27.10 -0.81
C LEU A 103 -5.91 28.08 -0.15
N LEU A 104 -4.61 27.77 -0.19
CA LEU A 104 -3.56 28.68 0.29
C LEU A 104 -3.35 29.88 -0.64
N HIS A 105 -3.42 29.68 -1.96
CA HIS A 105 -3.30 30.77 -2.91
C HIS A 105 -4.45 31.79 -2.78
N VAL A 106 -5.68 31.33 -2.61
CA VAL A 106 -6.82 32.21 -2.41
C VAL A 106 -6.72 32.95 -1.06
N ALA A 107 -6.14 32.31 -0.04
CA ALA A 107 -5.90 32.91 1.27
C ALA A 107 -4.93 34.12 1.22
N GLU A 108 -3.99 34.13 0.27
CA GLU A 108 -2.97 35.18 0.10
C GLU A 108 -3.59 36.58 0.01
N SER A 109 -4.66 36.72 -0.76
CA SER A 109 -5.37 38.00 -0.94
C SER A 109 -5.96 38.59 0.35
N PHE A 110 -6.29 37.74 1.33
CA PHE A 110 -6.79 38.18 2.63
C PHE A 110 -5.66 38.55 3.59
N LEU A 111 -4.51 37.87 3.48
CA LEU A 111 -3.32 38.22 4.23
C LEU A 111 -2.78 39.60 3.82
N GLU A 112 -2.82 39.92 2.53
CA GLU A 112 -2.50 41.27 2.04
C GLU A 112 -3.45 42.33 2.60
N LYS A 113 -4.73 42.00 2.75
CA LYS A 113 -5.75 42.84 3.39
C LYS A 113 -5.65 42.85 4.92
N SER A 114 -4.57 42.31 5.50
CA SER A 114 -4.30 42.30 6.94
C SER A 114 -5.32 41.53 7.78
N TYR A 115 -5.95 40.50 7.21
CA TYR A 115 -6.77 39.56 7.99
C TYR A 115 -5.86 38.70 8.88
N HIS A 116 -6.24 38.51 10.14
CA HIS A 116 -5.49 37.62 11.02
C HIS A 116 -5.66 36.15 10.57
N PRO A 117 -4.58 35.35 10.42
CA PRO A 117 -4.66 33.97 9.92
C PRO A 117 -5.68 33.08 10.65
N THR A 118 -5.83 33.26 11.96
CA THR A 118 -6.83 32.53 12.78
C THR A 118 -8.26 32.69 12.27
N VAL A 119 -8.63 33.87 11.76
CA VAL A 119 -9.98 34.13 11.22
C VAL A 119 -10.18 33.32 9.92
N ILE A 120 -9.15 33.25 9.07
CA ILE A 120 -9.16 32.45 7.85
C ILE A 120 -9.29 30.97 8.20
N CYS A 121 -8.50 30.47 9.16
CA CYS A 121 -8.58 29.08 9.59
C CYS A 121 -9.96 28.72 10.16
N ARG A 122 -10.56 29.60 10.97
CA ARG A 122 -11.91 29.39 11.51
C ARG A 122 -12.96 29.31 10.40
N ALA A 123 -12.89 30.20 9.42
CA ALA A 123 -13.78 30.17 8.26
C ALA A 123 -13.60 28.91 7.40
N TYR A 124 -12.35 28.46 7.20
CA TYR A 124 -12.06 27.23 6.44
C TYR A 124 -12.55 25.98 7.16
N ASN A 125 -12.40 25.91 8.50
CA ASN A 125 -12.95 24.80 9.30
C ASN A 125 -14.48 24.74 9.21
N LYS A 126 -15.15 25.89 9.25
CA LYS A 126 -16.61 25.96 9.05
C LYS A 126 -17.02 25.51 7.64
N ALA A 127 -16.27 25.93 6.62
CA ALA A 127 -16.49 25.49 5.24
C ALA A 127 -16.29 23.98 5.07
N LEU A 128 -15.32 23.38 5.79
CA LEU A 128 -15.08 21.95 5.79
C LEU A 128 -16.27 21.16 6.37
N GLU A 129 -16.79 21.56 7.53
CA GLU A 129 -17.96 20.92 8.15
C GLU A 129 -19.19 20.98 7.23
N ASP A 130 -19.43 22.16 6.64
CA ASP A 130 -20.52 22.35 5.69
C ASP A 130 -20.34 21.53 4.42
N ALA A 131 -19.11 21.41 3.90
CA ALA A 131 -18.79 20.60 2.73
C ALA A 131 -19.03 19.11 3.00
N MET A 132 -18.62 18.59 4.16
CA MET A 132 -18.88 17.21 4.56
C MET A 132 -20.39 16.91 4.63
N ALA A 133 -21.19 17.84 5.14
CA ALA A 133 -22.64 17.71 5.18
C ALA A 133 -23.28 17.70 3.77
N VAL A 134 -22.68 18.38 2.79
CA VAL A 134 -23.11 18.33 1.38
C VAL A 134 -22.73 16.98 0.77
N LEU A 135 -21.52 16.48 1.01
CA LEU A 135 -21.06 15.18 0.52
C LEU A 135 -21.98 14.03 0.96
N GLU A 136 -22.42 14.03 2.22
CA GLU A 136 -23.37 13.03 2.73
C GLU A 136 -24.76 13.10 2.06
N LYS A 137 -25.19 14.29 1.59
CA LYS A 137 -26.47 14.45 0.90
C LYS A 137 -26.44 14.01 -0.56
N ILE A 138 -25.30 14.18 -1.23
CA ILE A 138 -25.12 13.76 -2.63
C ILE A 138 -24.71 12.29 -2.74
N ALA A 139 -24.33 11.65 -1.63
CA ALA A 139 -23.88 10.28 -1.59
C ALA A 139 -24.99 9.30 -1.97
N MET A 140 -24.69 8.42 -2.92
CA MET A 140 -25.58 7.35 -3.39
C MET A 140 -25.11 6.01 -2.82
N PRO A 141 -25.97 5.23 -2.15
CA PRO A 141 -25.62 3.91 -1.62
C PRO A 141 -25.50 2.88 -2.74
N ILE A 142 -24.59 1.91 -2.57
CA ILE A 142 -24.32 0.85 -3.56
C ILE A 142 -24.35 -0.52 -2.90
N ASP A 143 -24.76 -1.52 -3.67
CA ASP A 143 -24.61 -2.92 -3.26
C ASP A 143 -23.20 -3.42 -3.59
N VAL A 144 -22.46 -3.81 -2.55
CA VAL A 144 -21.10 -4.37 -2.67
C VAL A 144 -21.09 -5.75 -3.32
N ASN A 145 -22.23 -6.45 -3.30
CA ASN A 145 -22.32 -7.80 -3.86
C ASN A 145 -22.51 -7.80 -5.39
N ASP A 146 -22.92 -6.68 -5.98
CA ASP A 146 -23.02 -6.56 -7.43
C ASP A 146 -21.64 -6.35 -8.07
N ARG A 147 -21.02 -7.47 -8.46
CA ARG A 147 -19.71 -7.47 -9.12
C ARG A 147 -19.68 -6.60 -10.37
N ALA A 148 -20.76 -6.50 -11.14
CA ALA A 148 -20.76 -5.73 -12.38
C ALA A 148 -20.63 -4.22 -12.10
N THR A 149 -21.38 -3.73 -11.10
CA THR A 149 -21.26 -2.34 -10.64
C THR A 149 -19.87 -2.08 -10.07
N VAL A 150 -19.35 -2.95 -9.19
CA VAL A 150 -18.00 -2.78 -8.62
C VAL A 150 -16.92 -2.77 -9.71
N LEU A 151 -17.02 -3.64 -10.71
CA LEU A 151 -16.09 -3.67 -11.85
C LEU A 151 -16.12 -2.37 -12.64
N GLY A 152 -17.31 -1.83 -12.93
CA GLY A 152 -17.45 -0.54 -13.59
C GLY A 152 -16.78 0.60 -12.81
N LEU A 153 -16.86 0.57 -11.48
CA LEU A 153 -16.24 1.57 -10.60
C LEU A 153 -14.72 1.46 -10.58
N VAL A 154 -14.18 0.25 -10.37
CA VAL A 154 -12.73 0.03 -10.37
C VAL A 154 -12.13 0.36 -11.74
N LYS A 155 -12.84 0.04 -12.82
CA LYS A 155 -12.45 0.41 -14.19
C LYS A 155 -12.36 1.92 -14.37
N SER A 156 -13.26 2.70 -13.76
CA SER A 156 -13.23 4.17 -13.83
C SER A 156 -11.94 4.77 -13.22
N CYS A 157 -11.43 4.18 -12.14
CA CYS A 157 -10.17 4.59 -11.50
C CYS A 157 -8.94 4.21 -12.33
N ILE A 158 -8.99 3.10 -13.07
CA ILE A 158 -7.90 2.67 -13.94
C ILE A 158 -7.89 3.45 -15.27
N ALA A 159 -9.03 3.99 -15.70
CA ALA A 159 -9.17 4.66 -16.98
C ALA A 159 -8.24 5.87 -17.16
N THR A 160 -7.83 6.52 -16.07
CA THR A 160 -6.93 7.68 -16.08
C THR A 160 -5.45 7.32 -16.17
N LYS A 161 -5.11 6.02 -16.22
CA LYS A 161 -3.74 5.50 -16.12
C LYS A 161 -3.32 4.76 -17.39
N PHE A 162 -2.01 4.48 -17.48
CA PHE A 162 -1.38 3.83 -18.64
C PHE A 162 -2.06 2.51 -19.06
N THR A 163 -2.69 1.82 -18.11
CA THR A 163 -3.28 0.49 -18.29
C THR A 163 -4.70 0.49 -18.85
N SER A 164 -5.20 1.59 -19.41
CA SER A 164 -6.57 1.67 -19.96
C SER A 164 -6.93 0.56 -20.96
N LYS A 165 -5.97 0.05 -21.74
CA LYS A 165 -6.15 -1.08 -22.68
C LYS A 165 -6.32 -2.44 -22.00
N PHE A 166 -5.80 -2.61 -20.79
CA PHE A 166 -5.86 -3.84 -20.00
C PHE A 166 -6.68 -3.65 -18.72
N GLY A 167 -7.49 -2.58 -18.67
CA GLY A 167 -8.19 -2.15 -17.46
C GLY A 167 -9.16 -3.21 -16.92
N ASP A 168 -9.76 -4.00 -17.80
CA ASP A 168 -10.70 -5.06 -17.41
C ASP A 168 -9.98 -6.17 -16.61
N LEU A 169 -8.83 -6.64 -17.10
CA LEU A 169 -8.04 -7.66 -16.40
C LEU A 169 -7.57 -7.15 -15.03
N ILE A 170 -7.05 -5.92 -14.96
CA ILE A 170 -6.54 -5.36 -13.69
C ILE A 170 -7.69 -5.14 -12.70
N ALA A 171 -8.85 -4.68 -13.17
CA ALA A 171 -10.03 -4.52 -12.32
C ALA A 171 -10.48 -5.86 -11.75
N ASP A 172 -10.53 -6.91 -12.58
CA ASP A 172 -10.87 -8.26 -12.12
C ASP A 172 -9.87 -8.80 -11.10
N LEU A 173 -8.55 -8.65 -11.36
CA LEU A 173 -7.51 -9.05 -10.43
C LEU A 173 -7.62 -8.30 -9.09
N ALA A 174 -7.91 -7.00 -9.12
CA ALA A 174 -8.08 -6.19 -7.91
C ALA A 174 -9.28 -6.68 -7.09
N ILE A 175 -10.44 -6.86 -7.73
CA ILE A 175 -11.67 -7.30 -7.07
C ILE A 175 -11.51 -8.70 -6.50
N ASP A 176 -10.92 -9.63 -7.25
CA ASP A 176 -10.67 -10.99 -6.79
C ASP A 176 -9.72 -10.99 -5.59
N ALA A 177 -8.65 -10.19 -5.62
CA ALA A 177 -7.71 -10.07 -4.52
C ALA A 177 -8.36 -9.49 -3.25
N THR A 178 -9.14 -8.40 -3.37
CA THR A 178 -9.79 -7.77 -2.21
C THR A 178 -10.93 -8.61 -1.66
N THR A 179 -11.70 -9.29 -2.52
CA THR A 179 -12.79 -10.18 -2.09
C THR A 179 -12.23 -11.41 -1.38
N THR A 180 -11.08 -11.92 -1.83
CA THR A 180 -10.42 -13.07 -1.20
C THR A 180 -9.98 -12.77 0.23
N ILE A 181 -9.51 -11.54 0.51
CA ILE A 181 -8.98 -11.15 1.84
C ILE A 181 -10.03 -10.56 2.76
N GLY A 182 -11.20 -10.17 2.23
CA GLY A 182 -12.29 -9.60 3.03
C GLY A 182 -12.60 -10.45 4.26
N VAL A 183 -12.22 -9.98 5.44
CA VAL A 183 -12.60 -10.60 6.70
C VAL A 183 -13.86 -9.91 7.19
N ASP A 184 -14.95 -10.66 7.28
CA ASP A 184 -16.17 -10.23 7.96
C ASP A 184 -15.89 -10.15 9.47
N LEU A 185 -15.77 -8.93 10.01
CA LEU A 185 -15.59 -8.70 11.45
C LEU A 185 -16.90 -8.78 12.25
N GLY A 186 -18.03 -8.98 11.56
CA GLY A 186 -19.37 -8.83 12.11
C GLY A 186 -19.88 -7.38 11.99
N GLN A 187 -21.19 -7.18 12.17
CA GLN A 187 -21.88 -5.88 12.02
C GLN A 187 -21.77 -5.24 10.62
N GLY A 188 -21.52 -6.03 9.57
CA GLY A 188 -21.41 -5.54 8.19
C GLY A 188 -20.11 -4.78 7.87
N LEU A 189 -19.16 -4.71 8.82
CA LEU A 189 -17.84 -4.13 8.61
C LEU A 189 -16.86 -5.21 8.12
N ARG A 190 -16.33 -5.00 6.92
CA ARG A 190 -15.25 -5.80 6.34
C ARG A 190 -13.94 -5.03 6.44
N GLU A 191 -12.96 -5.61 7.12
CA GLU A 191 -11.61 -5.05 7.13
C GLU A 191 -10.74 -5.76 6.10
N VAL A 192 -10.06 -4.95 5.28
CA VAL A 192 -9.14 -5.42 4.24
C VAL A 192 -7.80 -4.71 4.44
N ASP A 193 -6.82 -5.44 4.96
CA ASP A 193 -5.43 -4.97 5.02
C ASP A 193 -4.67 -5.44 3.76
N ILE A 194 -4.73 -4.59 2.72
CA ILE A 194 -4.06 -4.79 1.43
C ILE A 194 -2.55 -4.98 1.63
N LYS A 195 -1.91 -4.11 2.41
CA LYS A 195 -0.44 -4.03 2.51
C LYS A 195 0.18 -5.28 3.14
N LYS A 196 -0.49 -5.86 4.14
CA LYS A 196 0.04 -7.04 4.83
C LYS A 196 -0.32 -8.33 4.10
N TYR A 197 -1.55 -8.47 3.62
CA TYR A 197 -2.08 -9.76 3.18
C TYR A 197 -2.13 -9.98 1.68
N ILE A 198 -2.04 -8.91 0.87
CA ILE A 198 -1.84 -9.02 -0.58
C ILE A 198 -0.35 -8.95 -0.86
N LYS A 199 0.20 -10.02 -1.43
CA LYS A 199 1.54 -10.00 -2.00
C LYS A 199 1.41 -9.80 -3.51
N VAL A 200 2.14 -8.86 -4.08
CA VAL A 200 2.28 -8.75 -5.54
C VAL A 200 3.65 -9.31 -5.92
N GLU A 201 3.67 -10.37 -6.72
CA GLU A 201 4.90 -10.98 -7.22
C GLU A 201 5.03 -10.69 -8.72
N LYS A 202 6.06 -9.91 -9.08
CA LYS A 202 6.33 -9.48 -10.45
C LYS A 202 7.33 -10.42 -11.10
N ILE A 203 6.91 -11.10 -12.17
CA ILE A 203 7.81 -11.98 -12.93
C ILE A 203 7.90 -11.49 -14.38
N PRO A 204 9.09 -11.09 -14.84
CA PRO A 204 9.27 -10.68 -16.23
C PRO A 204 9.06 -11.87 -17.19
N GLY A 205 8.59 -11.56 -18.39
CA GLY A 205 8.21 -12.50 -19.43
C GLY A 205 6.72 -12.88 -19.40
N GLY A 206 6.28 -13.54 -20.47
CA GLY A 206 4.88 -13.87 -20.70
C GLY A 206 4.04 -12.67 -21.14
N GLN A 207 2.73 -12.84 -21.14
CA GLN A 207 1.76 -11.80 -21.45
C GLN A 207 1.08 -11.30 -20.16
N LEU A 208 0.50 -10.10 -20.20
CA LEU A 208 -0.25 -9.56 -19.06
C LEU A 208 -1.44 -10.46 -18.69
N GLU A 209 -2.07 -11.09 -19.69
CA GLU A 209 -3.18 -12.04 -19.55
C GLU A 209 -2.82 -13.31 -18.76
N ASP A 210 -1.54 -13.64 -18.63
CA ASP A 210 -1.08 -14.76 -17.79
C ASP A 210 -1.13 -14.42 -16.29
N SER A 211 -1.40 -13.16 -15.94
CA SER A 211 -1.48 -12.69 -14.56
C SER A 211 -2.73 -13.24 -13.87
N LYS A 212 -2.57 -13.73 -12.64
CA LYS A 212 -3.64 -14.40 -11.89
C LYS A 212 -3.56 -14.08 -10.39
N VAL A 213 -4.72 -14.06 -9.74
CA VAL A 213 -4.81 -14.05 -8.27
C VAL A 213 -4.71 -15.49 -7.77
N LEU A 214 -3.67 -15.78 -7.01
CA LEU A 214 -3.50 -17.06 -6.34
C LEU A 214 -4.10 -16.97 -4.94
N LYS A 215 -5.03 -17.89 -4.64
CA LYS A 215 -5.62 -18.08 -3.30
C LYS A 215 -4.62 -18.77 -2.36
N GLY A 216 -3.59 -18.03 -1.99
CA GLY A 216 -2.51 -18.48 -1.11
C GLY A 216 -1.24 -17.66 -1.31
N VAL A 217 -0.09 -18.26 -1.01
CA VAL A 217 1.20 -17.57 -0.99
C VAL A 217 2.18 -18.17 -1.98
N MET A 218 2.81 -17.30 -2.78
CA MET A 218 3.90 -17.65 -3.68
C MET A 218 5.19 -16.99 -3.20
N PHE A 219 6.32 -17.70 -3.26
CA PHE A 219 7.63 -17.17 -2.93
C PHE A 219 8.75 -17.84 -3.72
N ASN A 220 9.83 -17.09 -3.94
CA ASN A 220 10.98 -17.52 -4.74
C ASN A 220 11.96 -18.35 -3.88
N LYS A 221 11.62 -19.62 -3.65
CA LYS A 221 12.47 -20.65 -3.04
C LYS A 221 12.14 -22.03 -3.61
N ASP A 222 13.17 -22.87 -3.74
CA ASP A 222 13.03 -24.31 -3.93
C ASP A 222 13.11 -25.03 -2.57
N VAL A 223 12.78 -26.32 -2.56
CA VAL A 223 13.04 -27.22 -1.43
C VAL A 223 14.55 -27.35 -1.19
N VAL A 224 14.95 -27.59 0.07
CA VAL A 224 16.39 -27.61 0.45
C VAL A 224 17.18 -28.72 -0.27
N ALA A 225 16.57 -29.89 -0.47
CA ALA A 225 17.18 -31.02 -1.20
C ALA A 225 16.35 -31.39 -2.44
N PRO A 226 16.58 -30.71 -3.58
CA PRO A 226 15.95 -31.05 -4.85
C PRO A 226 16.19 -32.53 -5.22
N GLY A 227 15.13 -33.29 -5.50
CA GLY A 227 15.19 -34.69 -5.92
C GLY A 227 14.98 -35.73 -4.81
N LYS A 228 15.35 -35.41 -3.56
CA LYS A 228 15.02 -36.27 -2.40
C LYS A 228 13.74 -35.84 -1.68
N MET A 229 13.43 -34.54 -1.72
CA MET A 229 12.19 -33.98 -1.17
C MET A 229 11.10 -33.86 -2.24
N LYS A 230 9.85 -34.00 -1.82
CA LYS A 230 8.68 -33.94 -2.72
C LYS A 230 8.43 -32.49 -3.12
N ARG A 231 8.40 -32.23 -4.43
CA ARG A 231 8.04 -30.90 -4.97
C ARG A 231 6.54 -30.67 -5.09
N LYS A 232 5.73 -31.71 -4.93
CA LYS A 232 4.26 -31.63 -5.00
C LYS A 232 3.63 -32.44 -3.87
N ILE A 233 2.79 -31.79 -3.08
CA ILE A 233 2.08 -32.39 -1.94
C ILE A 233 0.63 -31.89 -1.98
N VAL A 234 -0.32 -32.83 -1.99
CA VAL A 234 -1.75 -32.52 -1.93
C VAL A 234 -2.17 -32.49 -0.46
N ASN A 235 -2.91 -31.46 -0.06
CA ASN A 235 -3.31 -31.17 1.32
C ASN A 235 -2.14 -31.22 2.32
N PRO A 236 -1.10 -30.39 2.13
CA PRO A 236 0.08 -30.43 2.98
C PRO A 236 -0.22 -30.00 4.42
N ARG A 237 0.33 -30.73 5.39
CA ARG A 237 0.41 -30.28 6.79
C ARG A 237 1.64 -29.40 6.99
N ILE A 238 1.43 -28.13 7.28
CA ILE A 238 2.46 -27.10 7.27
C ILE A 238 2.80 -26.68 8.71
N ILE A 239 4.10 -26.68 9.03
CA ILE A 239 4.64 -26.10 10.26
C ILE A 239 5.51 -24.89 9.91
N LEU A 240 5.30 -23.79 10.65
CA LEU A 240 6.05 -22.54 10.51
C LEU A 240 6.91 -22.30 11.75
N LEU A 241 8.21 -22.12 11.54
CA LEU A 241 9.17 -21.88 12.61
C LEU A 241 9.92 -20.57 12.39
N ASP A 242 10.10 -19.78 13.46
CA ASP A 242 11.03 -18.64 13.45
C ASP A 242 12.48 -19.09 13.74
N CYS A 243 12.66 -20.15 14.55
CA CYS A 243 14.01 -20.60 14.89
C CYS A 243 14.79 -21.24 13.73
N PRO A 244 16.13 -21.15 13.74
CA PRO A 244 16.97 -21.99 12.91
C PRO A 244 16.95 -23.43 13.41
N LEU A 245 17.02 -24.37 12.47
CA LEU A 245 17.23 -25.80 12.74
C LEU A 245 18.71 -26.13 12.57
N GLU A 246 19.52 -25.53 13.44
CA GLU A 246 20.98 -25.61 13.47
C GLU A 246 21.43 -25.73 14.93
N TYR A 247 22.65 -26.21 15.15
CA TYR A 247 23.21 -26.32 16.49
C TYR A 247 23.34 -24.94 17.13
N LYS A 248 22.71 -24.77 18.31
CA LYS A 248 22.73 -23.50 19.04
C LYS A 248 23.88 -23.52 20.03
N LYS A 249 24.73 -22.48 19.96
CA LYS A 249 25.71 -22.20 21.01
C LYS A 249 25.01 -21.56 22.20
N GLY A 250 25.53 -21.82 23.40
CA GLY A 250 25.05 -21.14 24.61
C GLY A 250 25.20 -19.62 24.49
N GLU A 251 24.22 -18.87 24.99
CA GLU A 251 24.28 -17.39 25.02
C GLU A 251 25.37 -16.88 25.97
N ASN A 252 25.66 -17.64 27.03
CA ASN A 252 26.78 -17.39 27.92
C ASN A 252 28.10 -17.84 27.29
N GLN A 253 29.21 -17.26 27.77
CA GLN A 253 30.56 -17.66 27.37
C GLN A 253 30.79 -19.15 27.69
N THR A 254 30.57 -19.98 26.68
CA THR A 254 30.80 -21.42 26.74
C THR A 254 32.17 -21.66 26.13
N ASN A 255 33.17 -21.86 26.97
CA ASN A 255 34.50 -22.24 26.53
C ASN A 255 34.63 -23.76 26.62
N ALA A 256 34.98 -24.40 25.50
CA ALA A 256 35.22 -25.84 25.44
C ALA A 256 36.72 -26.05 25.22
N GLU A 257 37.40 -26.58 26.23
CA GLU A 257 38.81 -26.96 26.14
C GLU A 257 38.90 -28.44 25.78
N LEU A 258 39.51 -28.72 24.62
CA LEU A 258 39.68 -30.06 24.09
C LEU A 258 41.11 -30.50 24.35
N VAL A 259 41.27 -31.53 25.20
CA VAL A 259 42.59 -32.04 25.59
C VAL A 259 42.85 -33.40 24.96
N ARG A 260 41.82 -34.24 24.81
CA ARG A 260 41.92 -35.57 24.20
C ARG A 260 41.27 -35.59 22.82
N GLU A 261 41.77 -36.45 21.95
CA GLU A 261 41.18 -36.68 20.62
C GLU A 261 39.75 -37.24 20.71
N GLU A 262 39.47 -38.07 21.72
CA GLU A 262 38.14 -38.60 22.03
C GLU A 262 37.10 -37.51 22.34
N ASP A 263 37.52 -36.37 22.90
CA ASP A 263 36.61 -35.26 23.26
C ASP A 263 36.00 -34.62 22.00
N TRP A 264 36.70 -34.69 20.86
CA TRP A 264 36.22 -34.20 19.58
C TRP A 264 35.04 -35.03 19.05
N GLU A 265 35.13 -36.36 19.15
CA GLU A 265 34.04 -37.25 18.76
C GLU A 265 32.79 -37.05 19.61
N VAL A 266 32.97 -36.80 20.91
CA VAL A 266 31.85 -36.53 21.83
C VAL A 266 31.13 -35.24 21.44
N LEU A 267 31.85 -34.17 21.11
CA LEU A 267 31.23 -32.92 20.64
C LEU A 267 30.44 -33.10 19.34
N LEU A 268 30.99 -33.84 18.39
CA LEU A 268 30.29 -34.13 17.12
C LEU A 268 29.00 -34.92 17.38
N LYS A 269 29.03 -35.94 18.24
CA LYS A 269 27.85 -36.71 18.63
C LYS A 269 26.80 -35.84 19.32
N LEU A 270 27.22 -34.94 20.22
CA LEU A 270 26.30 -34.01 20.90
C LEU A 270 25.60 -33.07 19.90
N GLU A 271 26.30 -32.60 18.88
CA GLU A 271 25.72 -31.80 17.81
C GLU A 271 24.68 -32.59 17.00
N GLU A 272 25.00 -33.84 16.63
CA GLU A 272 24.10 -34.73 15.92
C GLU A 272 22.84 -35.06 16.75
N GLU A 273 23.02 -35.44 18.02
CA GLU A 273 21.93 -35.76 18.95
C GLU A 273 21.02 -34.55 19.19
N TYR A 274 21.59 -33.34 19.30
CA TYR A 274 20.80 -32.12 19.47
C TYR A 274 19.88 -31.88 18.26
N ILE A 275 20.41 -32.00 17.05
CA ILE A 275 19.64 -31.81 15.81
C ILE A 275 18.61 -32.92 15.64
N GLU A 276 18.99 -34.17 15.94
CA GLU A 276 18.08 -35.32 15.89
C GLU A 276 16.90 -35.12 16.83
N ASN A 277 17.14 -34.74 18.08
CA ASN A 277 16.09 -34.51 19.08
C ASN A 277 15.08 -33.44 18.61
N ILE A 278 15.56 -32.32 18.06
CA ILE A 278 14.70 -31.28 17.50
C ILE A 278 13.88 -31.79 16.32
N CYS A 279 14.51 -32.54 15.39
CA CYS A 279 13.81 -33.09 14.25
C CYS A 279 12.74 -34.10 14.69
N VAL A 280 13.05 -34.96 15.66
CA VAL A 280 12.09 -35.92 16.22
C VAL A 280 10.91 -35.21 16.87
N GLN A 281 11.12 -34.12 17.61
CA GLN A 281 10.03 -33.31 18.17
C GLN A 281 9.08 -32.80 17.08
N ILE A 282 9.61 -32.26 15.99
CA ILE A 282 8.81 -31.77 14.86
C ILE A 282 8.08 -32.94 14.16
N LEU A 283 8.77 -34.06 13.98
CA LEU A 283 8.23 -35.26 13.32
C LEU A 283 7.10 -35.94 14.10
N LYS A 284 7.01 -35.78 15.43
CA LYS A 284 5.88 -36.29 16.24
C LYS A 284 4.53 -35.83 15.71
N PHE A 285 4.47 -34.60 15.20
CA PHE A 285 3.26 -33.99 14.66
C PHE A 285 2.94 -34.45 13.23
N LYS A 286 3.81 -35.27 12.61
CA LYS A 286 3.70 -35.77 11.22
C LYS A 286 3.41 -34.66 10.18
N PRO A 287 4.26 -33.62 10.09
CA PRO A 287 4.14 -32.59 9.06
C PRO A 287 4.57 -33.12 7.69
N ASP A 288 4.02 -32.53 6.62
CA ASP A 288 4.48 -32.79 5.25
C ASP A 288 5.43 -31.70 4.75
N LEU A 289 5.28 -30.48 5.28
CA LEU A 289 6.07 -29.30 4.92
C LEU A 289 6.50 -28.53 6.18
N VAL A 290 7.81 -28.32 6.33
CA VAL A 290 8.39 -27.48 7.39
C VAL A 290 9.02 -26.26 6.75
N ILE A 291 8.62 -25.08 7.22
CA ILE A 291 9.14 -23.80 6.71
C ILE A 291 9.82 -23.08 7.88
N THR A 292 11.07 -22.70 7.69
CA THR A 292 11.85 -21.95 8.67
C THR A 292 12.19 -20.55 8.15
N GLU A 293 12.09 -19.54 9.02
CA GLU A 293 12.54 -18.18 8.71
C GLU A 293 14.07 -18.13 8.55
N LYS A 294 14.80 -18.95 9.32
CA LYS A 294 16.26 -18.97 9.35
C LYS A 294 16.83 -20.15 8.58
N GLY A 295 18.07 -20.51 8.87
CA GLY A 295 18.76 -21.62 8.25
C GLY A 295 18.26 -22.99 8.71
N LEU A 296 18.73 -24.00 8.00
CA LEU A 296 18.43 -25.41 8.24
C LEU A 296 19.70 -26.18 7.92
N SER A 297 20.21 -26.90 8.92
CA SER A 297 21.43 -27.71 8.85
C SER A 297 21.26 -28.91 7.92
N ASP A 298 22.34 -29.34 7.27
CA ASP A 298 22.31 -30.47 6.34
C ASP A 298 21.93 -31.80 7.05
N LEU A 299 22.26 -31.94 8.34
CA LEU A 299 21.81 -33.05 9.18
C LEU A 299 20.28 -33.05 9.33
N ALA A 300 19.70 -31.89 9.65
CA ALA A 300 18.24 -31.74 9.73
C ALA A 300 17.57 -32.04 8.38
N CYS A 301 18.18 -31.61 7.28
CA CYS A 301 17.70 -31.88 5.93
C CYS A 301 17.65 -33.39 5.65
N HIS A 302 18.68 -34.13 6.07
CA HIS A 302 18.75 -35.57 5.93
C HIS A 302 17.67 -36.28 6.76
N TYR A 303 17.46 -35.88 8.01
CA TYR A 303 16.39 -36.44 8.86
C TYR A 303 14.99 -36.20 8.29
N PHE A 304 14.70 -34.97 7.84
CA PHE A 304 13.41 -34.68 7.19
C PHE A 304 13.23 -35.43 5.88
N SER A 305 14.29 -35.54 5.07
CA SER A 305 14.25 -36.30 3.82
C SER A 305 13.97 -37.78 4.05
N LYS A 306 14.57 -38.41 5.07
CA LYS A 306 14.28 -39.81 5.46
C LYS A 306 12.83 -40.00 5.89
N ALA A 307 12.28 -39.02 6.62
CA ALA A 307 10.88 -39.03 7.05
C ALA A 307 9.90 -38.65 5.92
N GLY A 308 10.38 -38.25 4.74
CA GLY A 308 9.54 -37.84 3.61
C GLY A 308 8.94 -36.44 3.74
N VAL A 309 9.46 -35.60 4.64
CA VAL A 309 9.02 -34.23 4.90
C VAL A 309 9.83 -33.27 4.04
N SER A 310 9.14 -32.33 3.39
CA SER A 310 9.80 -31.28 2.59
C SER A 310 10.13 -30.09 3.48
N ALA A 311 11.30 -29.49 3.27
CA ALA A 311 11.75 -28.35 4.06
C ALA A 311 12.09 -27.15 3.18
N ILE A 312 11.77 -25.95 3.68
CA ILE A 312 12.13 -24.66 3.07
C ILE A 312 12.81 -23.82 4.13
N ARG A 313 13.95 -23.22 3.77
CA ARG A 313 14.77 -22.39 4.67
C ARG A 313 14.87 -20.95 4.18
N ARG A 314 15.17 -20.04 5.11
CA ARG A 314 15.43 -18.60 4.83
C ARG A 314 14.24 -17.90 4.18
N LEU A 315 13.04 -18.14 4.70
CA LEU A 315 11.84 -17.41 4.27
C LEU A 315 11.82 -16.00 4.89
N ARG A 316 11.29 -15.02 4.18
CA ARG A 316 11.07 -13.67 4.74
C ARG A 316 9.94 -13.73 5.77
N LYS A 317 10.08 -12.99 6.88
CA LYS A 317 9.06 -12.89 7.93
C LYS A 317 7.68 -12.45 7.40
N THR A 318 7.66 -11.51 6.45
CA THR A 318 6.43 -11.05 5.80
C THR A 318 5.70 -12.17 5.05
N ASP A 319 6.44 -13.04 4.35
CA ASP A 319 5.86 -14.18 3.65
C ASP A 319 5.43 -15.27 4.65
N ASN A 320 6.19 -15.48 5.72
CA ASN A 320 5.83 -16.42 6.79
C ASN A 320 4.48 -16.03 7.44
N ASN A 321 4.30 -14.75 7.76
CA ASN A 321 3.05 -14.21 8.30
C ASN A 321 1.86 -14.40 7.34
N ARG A 322 2.08 -14.27 6.03
CA ARG A 322 1.04 -14.51 5.02
C ARG A 322 0.68 -16.00 4.94
N ILE A 323 1.66 -16.90 4.99
CA ILE A 323 1.41 -18.35 4.98
C ILE A 323 0.63 -18.75 6.24
N ALA A 324 0.99 -18.21 7.40
CA ALA A 324 0.26 -18.42 8.65
C ALA A 324 -1.23 -18.07 8.49
N LYS A 325 -1.53 -16.91 7.90
CA LYS A 325 -2.91 -16.47 7.65
C LYS A 325 -3.63 -17.23 6.54
N ALA A 326 -2.93 -17.66 5.50
CA ALA A 326 -3.51 -18.43 4.40
C ALA A 326 -3.82 -19.89 4.81
N CYS A 327 -2.96 -20.51 5.60
CA CYS A 327 -3.03 -21.94 5.93
C CYS A 327 -3.62 -22.22 7.32
N GLY A 328 -3.76 -21.18 8.15
CA GLY A 328 -4.18 -21.29 9.56
C GLY A 328 -3.08 -21.81 10.50
N ALA A 329 -1.82 -21.85 10.05
CA ALA A 329 -0.69 -22.24 10.88
C ALA A 329 -0.32 -21.12 11.86
N VAL A 330 0.16 -21.49 13.06
CA VAL A 330 0.75 -20.54 14.02
C VAL A 330 2.26 -20.57 13.86
N ILE A 331 2.91 -19.40 13.88
CA ILE A 331 4.37 -19.31 13.82
C ILE A 331 4.90 -19.60 15.22
N VAL A 332 5.67 -20.68 15.34
CA VAL A 332 6.23 -21.13 16.61
C VAL A 332 7.72 -20.77 16.70
N ASN A 333 8.14 -20.23 17.83
CA ASN A 333 9.54 -19.86 18.04
C ASN A 333 10.40 -21.05 18.44
N ARG A 334 9.92 -21.91 19.35
CA ARG A 334 10.66 -23.07 19.85
C ARG A 334 9.99 -24.38 19.44
N PRO A 335 10.72 -25.36 18.88
CA PRO A 335 10.16 -26.67 18.53
C PRO A 335 9.57 -27.42 19.74
N ASP A 336 10.09 -27.15 20.95
CA ASP A 336 9.61 -27.73 22.22
C ASP A 336 8.16 -27.32 22.55
N GLU A 337 7.75 -26.11 22.13
CA GLU A 337 6.44 -25.52 22.45
C GLU A 337 5.38 -25.84 21.39
N LEU A 338 5.76 -26.61 20.36
CA LEU A 338 4.86 -26.90 19.25
C LEU A 338 3.66 -27.72 19.72
N GLN A 339 2.46 -27.30 19.32
CA GLN A 339 1.21 -27.99 19.62
C GLN A 339 0.52 -28.47 18.34
N GLU A 340 -0.40 -29.42 18.48
CA GLU A 340 -1.19 -29.89 17.33
C GLU A 340 -2.06 -28.78 16.72
N SER A 341 -2.45 -27.78 17.52
CA SER A 341 -3.17 -26.58 17.07
C SER A 341 -2.36 -25.67 16.15
N ASP A 342 -1.03 -25.75 16.19
CA ASP A 342 -0.16 -24.86 15.42
C ASP A 342 0.03 -25.35 13.98
N VAL A 343 -0.32 -26.60 13.70
CA VAL A 343 -0.15 -27.24 12.39
C VAL A 343 -1.23 -26.74 11.43
N GLY A 344 -0.80 -26.03 10.38
CA GLY A 344 -1.69 -25.55 9.33
C GLY A 344 -2.13 -26.71 8.42
N THR A 345 -3.44 -26.92 8.33
CA THR A 345 -4.07 -27.90 7.42
C THR A 345 -4.94 -27.23 6.35
N GLY A 346 -4.93 -25.89 6.31
CA GLY A 346 -5.81 -25.10 5.46
C GLY A 346 -5.40 -25.03 3.99
N ALA A 347 -4.20 -25.48 3.61
CA ALA A 347 -3.69 -25.44 2.24
C ALA A 347 -4.10 -26.68 1.43
N GLY A 348 -4.51 -26.48 0.18
CA GLY A 348 -4.92 -27.57 -0.72
C GLY A 348 -3.77 -28.17 -1.53
N LEU A 349 -2.81 -27.35 -1.95
CA LEU A 349 -1.70 -27.79 -2.78
C LEU A 349 -0.40 -27.04 -2.44
N PHE A 350 0.67 -27.81 -2.21
CA PHE A 350 2.04 -27.32 -2.28
C PHE A 350 2.67 -27.81 -3.59
N GLU A 351 3.21 -26.90 -4.39
CA GLU A 351 3.89 -27.23 -5.64
C GLU A 351 5.08 -26.30 -5.87
N VAL A 352 6.23 -26.85 -6.27
CA VAL A 352 7.36 -26.06 -6.77
C VAL A 352 7.38 -26.11 -8.29
N LYS A 353 7.20 -24.95 -8.94
CA LYS A 353 7.31 -24.82 -10.40
C LYS A 353 8.46 -23.91 -10.78
N LYS A 354 9.09 -24.23 -11.89
CA LYS A 354 10.04 -23.34 -12.55
C LYS A 354 9.27 -22.38 -13.44
N ILE A 355 9.45 -21.07 -13.25
CA ILE A 355 8.90 -20.03 -14.12
C ILE A 355 10.08 -19.21 -14.65
N GLY A 356 10.30 -19.25 -15.96
CA GLY A 356 11.53 -18.73 -16.55
C GLY A 356 12.73 -19.54 -16.05
N ASP A 357 13.70 -18.86 -15.46
CA ASP A 357 14.92 -19.48 -14.93
C ASP A 357 14.87 -19.77 -13.42
N ASP A 358 13.90 -19.21 -12.71
CA ASP A 358 13.78 -19.30 -11.26
C ASP A 358 12.76 -20.35 -10.80
N PHE A 359 12.99 -20.90 -9.61
CA PHE A 359 12.08 -21.84 -8.94
C PHE A 359 11.19 -21.10 -7.93
N PHE A 360 9.89 -21.29 -8.06
CA PHE A 360 8.90 -20.73 -7.17
C PHE A 360 8.12 -21.83 -6.47
N ALA A 361 7.94 -21.66 -5.17
CA ALA A 361 7.06 -22.48 -4.36
C ALA A 361 5.68 -21.81 -4.27
N PHE A 362 4.66 -22.64 -4.48
CA PHE A 362 3.26 -22.27 -4.47
C PHE A 362 2.57 -23.01 -3.35
N ILE A 363 1.96 -22.27 -2.43
CA ILE A 363 1.00 -22.81 -1.45
C ILE A 363 -0.36 -22.22 -1.84
N VAL A 364 -1.20 -23.04 -2.47
CA VAL A 364 -2.44 -22.59 -3.15
C VAL A 364 -3.63 -23.46 -2.74
N ASP A 365 -4.82 -23.07 -3.18
CA ASP A 365 -6.09 -23.71 -2.91
C ASP A 365 -6.39 -23.79 -1.40
N CYS A 366 -6.07 -22.71 -0.69
CA CYS A 366 -6.41 -22.60 0.71
C CYS A 366 -7.93 -22.49 0.90
N LYS A 367 -8.49 -23.13 1.93
CA LYS A 367 -9.94 -23.15 2.20
C LYS A 367 -10.51 -21.78 2.56
N GLU A 368 -9.82 -21.06 3.44
CA GLU A 368 -10.17 -19.71 3.88
C GLU A 368 -8.93 -18.79 3.79
N PRO A 369 -8.54 -18.39 2.56
CA PRO A 369 -7.32 -17.63 2.34
C PRO A 369 -7.46 -16.19 2.87
N LYS A 370 -7.04 -15.92 4.09
CA LYS A 370 -6.92 -14.53 4.61
C LYS A 370 -5.71 -13.77 4.04
N ALA A 371 -4.96 -14.39 3.13
CA ALA A 371 -3.87 -13.79 2.38
C ALA A 371 -3.85 -14.37 0.96
N CYS A 372 -3.49 -13.54 -0.02
CA CYS A 372 -3.41 -13.93 -1.42
C CYS A 372 -2.13 -13.37 -2.07
N THR A 373 -1.73 -13.98 -3.19
CA THR A 373 -0.63 -13.48 -4.00
C THR A 373 -1.13 -13.19 -5.40
N VAL A 374 -0.99 -11.95 -5.85
CA VAL A 374 -1.24 -11.57 -7.23
C VAL A 374 0.05 -11.78 -8.01
N LEU A 375 0.03 -12.75 -8.93
CA LEU A 375 1.10 -12.98 -9.88
C LEU A 375 0.93 -12.02 -11.05
N LEU A 376 1.89 -11.12 -11.25
CA LEU A 376 1.95 -10.22 -12.40
C LEU A 376 3.00 -10.70 -13.40
N ARG A 377 2.58 -10.92 -14.64
CA ARG A 377 3.41 -11.32 -15.78
C ARG A 377 3.42 -10.20 -16.81
N GLY A 378 4.53 -10.00 -17.50
CA GLY A 378 4.63 -8.89 -18.44
C GLY A 378 5.99 -8.79 -19.12
N PRO A 379 6.07 -8.11 -20.27
CA PRO A 379 7.25 -8.07 -21.13
C PRO A 379 8.47 -7.42 -20.49
N SER A 380 8.29 -6.36 -19.70
CA SER A 380 9.39 -5.62 -19.07
C SER A 380 9.13 -5.34 -17.59
N LYS A 381 10.22 -5.17 -16.83
CA LYS A 381 10.14 -4.81 -15.41
C LYS A 381 9.52 -3.42 -15.21
N ASP A 382 9.82 -2.49 -16.09
CA ASP A 382 9.30 -1.11 -16.00
C ASP A 382 7.78 -1.08 -16.18
N LEU A 383 7.27 -1.84 -17.15
CA LEU A 383 5.82 -1.99 -17.34
C LEU A 383 5.18 -2.65 -16.12
N LEU A 384 5.80 -3.71 -15.57
CA LEU A 384 5.29 -4.38 -14.37
C LEU A 384 5.25 -3.48 -13.15
N ASN A 385 6.21 -2.57 -13.00
CA ASN A 385 6.21 -1.58 -11.92
C ASN A 385 5.02 -0.62 -12.04
N GLU A 386 4.69 -0.17 -13.25
CA GLU A 386 3.55 0.70 -13.49
C GLU A 386 2.21 -0.04 -13.29
N VAL A 387 2.12 -1.29 -13.77
CA VAL A 387 0.94 -2.15 -13.57
C VAL A 387 0.73 -2.44 -12.08
N GLU A 388 1.78 -2.69 -11.31
CA GLU A 388 1.70 -2.90 -9.86
C GLU A 388 1.12 -1.67 -9.15
N ARG A 389 1.58 -0.46 -9.50
CA ARG A 389 1.05 0.79 -8.92
C ARG A 389 -0.44 0.94 -9.23
N ASN A 390 -0.82 0.78 -10.50
CA ASN A 390 -2.22 0.88 -10.91
C ASN A 390 -3.11 -0.18 -10.23
N LEU A 391 -2.57 -1.39 -10.03
CA LEU A 391 -3.25 -2.45 -9.29
C LEU A 391 -3.41 -2.09 -7.81
N GLN A 392 -2.39 -1.52 -7.15
CA GLN A 392 -2.47 -1.08 -5.76
C GLN A 392 -3.57 -0.03 -5.56
N ASP A 393 -3.69 0.92 -6.48
CA ASP A 393 -4.72 1.94 -6.42
C ASP A 393 -6.12 1.34 -6.67
N ALA A 394 -6.24 0.43 -7.64
CA ALA A 394 -7.48 -0.30 -7.91
C ALA A 394 -7.94 -1.15 -6.70
N MET A 395 -7.00 -1.81 -6.03
CA MET A 395 -7.27 -2.56 -4.80
C MET A 395 -7.69 -1.63 -3.66
N SER A 396 -7.07 -0.45 -3.56
CA SER A 396 -7.40 0.53 -2.52
C SER A 396 -8.79 1.12 -2.70
N VAL A 397 -9.18 1.43 -3.93
CA VAL A 397 -10.56 1.83 -4.27
C VAL A 397 -11.55 0.70 -3.94
N SER A 398 -11.23 -0.54 -4.33
CA SER A 398 -12.06 -1.71 -4.02
C SER A 398 -12.24 -1.89 -2.49
N ARG A 399 -11.18 -1.69 -1.71
CA ARG A 399 -11.24 -1.65 -0.24
C ARG A 399 -12.15 -0.53 0.26
N ASN A 400 -12.08 0.66 -0.33
CA ASN A 400 -12.89 1.80 0.12
C ASN A 400 -14.39 1.54 -0.11
N ILE A 401 -14.74 0.91 -1.24
CA ILE A 401 -16.12 0.48 -1.55
C ILE A 401 -16.60 -0.56 -0.54
N ILE A 402 -15.76 -1.54 -0.21
CA ILE A 402 -16.08 -2.60 0.77
C ILE A 402 -16.28 -2.00 2.19
N LYS A 403 -15.48 -1.01 2.57
CA LYS A 403 -15.59 -0.34 3.89
C LYS A 403 -16.81 0.58 3.96
N ASN A 404 -17.00 1.42 2.96
CA ASN A 404 -18.05 2.44 2.90
C ASN A 404 -18.76 2.37 1.54
N PRO A 405 -19.94 1.73 1.46
CA PRO A 405 -20.65 1.50 0.19
C PRO A 405 -21.45 2.74 -0.25
N LYS A 406 -20.79 3.88 -0.37
CA LYS A 406 -21.35 5.15 -0.84
C LYS A 406 -20.47 5.72 -1.95
N LEU A 407 -21.10 6.29 -2.97
CA LEU A 407 -20.39 7.04 -4.02
C LEU A 407 -20.93 8.44 -4.20
N VAL A 408 -20.04 9.29 -4.72
CA VAL A 408 -20.36 10.64 -5.14
C VAL A 408 -20.02 10.82 -6.62
N PRO A 409 -20.71 11.72 -7.35
CA PRO A 409 -20.43 11.97 -8.76
C PRO A 409 -19.01 12.53 -8.98
N GLY A 410 -18.21 11.87 -9.82
CA GLY A 410 -16.85 12.31 -10.14
C GLY A 410 -16.78 13.43 -11.19
N GLY A 411 -15.59 13.62 -11.79
CA GLY A 411 -15.40 14.53 -12.92
C GLY A 411 -15.55 16.02 -12.60
N GLY A 412 -15.40 16.42 -11.34
CA GLY A 412 -15.58 17.80 -10.91
C GLY A 412 -17.03 18.17 -10.54
N ALA A 413 -17.99 17.26 -10.68
CA ALA A 413 -19.40 17.53 -10.36
C ALA A 413 -19.63 17.71 -8.85
N THR A 414 -18.98 16.87 -8.04
CA THR A 414 -19.02 16.99 -6.57
C THR A 414 -18.44 18.33 -6.12
N GLU A 415 -17.29 18.71 -6.66
CA GLU A 415 -16.59 19.94 -6.32
C GLU A 415 -17.41 21.19 -6.70
N LEU A 416 -18.06 21.19 -7.86
CA LEU A 416 -18.97 22.26 -8.28
C LEU A 416 -20.22 22.34 -7.38
N THR A 417 -20.79 21.21 -7.01
CA THR A 417 -21.98 21.16 -6.14
C THR A 417 -21.66 21.69 -4.75
N VAL A 418 -20.51 21.31 -4.19
CA VAL A 418 -19.99 21.84 -2.93
C VAL A 418 -19.75 23.35 -3.05
N SER A 419 -19.06 23.80 -4.10
CA SER A 419 -18.80 25.21 -4.36
C SER A 419 -20.10 26.05 -4.40
N ALA A 420 -21.09 25.60 -5.17
CA ALA A 420 -22.37 26.29 -5.31
C ALA A 420 -23.14 26.36 -3.99
N THR A 421 -23.18 25.25 -3.24
CA THR A 421 -23.89 25.20 -1.95
C THR A 421 -23.22 26.06 -0.90
N LEU A 422 -21.88 26.03 -0.83
CA LEU A 422 -21.12 26.91 0.07
C LEU A 422 -21.33 28.38 -0.31
N LYS A 423 -21.33 28.74 -1.60
CA LYS A 423 -21.60 30.12 -2.02
C LYS A 423 -23.01 30.59 -1.66
N GLN A 424 -24.01 29.71 -1.75
CA GLN A 424 -25.36 30.04 -1.28
C GLN A 424 -25.39 30.23 0.24
N LYS A 425 -24.70 29.38 0.99
CA LYS A 425 -24.57 29.52 2.45
C LYS A 425 -23.79 30.76 2.88
N SER A 426 -22.80 31.20 2.10
CA SER A 426 -22.02 32.40 2.43
C SER A 426 -22.88 33.67 2.55
N ALA A 427 -24.02 33.71 1.85
CA ALA A 427 -24.99 34.81 1.96
C ALA A 427 -25.62 34.91 3.37
N THR A 428 -25.73 33.80 4.08
CA THR A 428 -26.28 33.73 5.46
C THR A 428 -25.23 34.00 6.54
N ILE A 429 -23.94 33.97 6.19
CA ILE A 429 -22.85 34.22 7.14
C ILE A 429 -22.62 35.73 7.21
N GLU A 430 -22.82 36.30 8.39
CA GLU A 430 -22.51 37.69 8.67
C GLU A 430 -21.09 37.85 9.24
N GLY A 431 -20.45 38.97 8.94
CA GLY A 431 -19.15 39.35 9.49
C GLY A 431 -17.95 39.09 8.58
N ILE A 432 -16.75 39.24 9.16
CA ILE A 432 -15.45 39.24 8.45
C ILE A 432 -15.13 37.85 7.86
N GLU A 433 -15.68 36.79 8.44
CA GLU A 433 -15.47 35.39 8.00
C GLU A 433 -16.16 35.02 6.69
N LYS A 434 -17.13 35.84 6.25
CA LYS A 434 -17.85 35.61 5.01
C LYS A 434 -16.89 35.49 3.81
N TRP A 435 -15.93 36.40 3.72
CA TRP A 435 -15.05 36.48 2.54
C TRP A 435 -14.09 35.28 2.44
N PRO A 436 -13.37 34.87 3.51
CA PRO A 436 -12.57 33.65 3.45
C PRO A 436 -13.41 32.39 3.19
N TYR A 437 -14.63 32.31 3.74
CA TYR A 437 -15.53 31.19 3.50
C TYR A 437 -15.96 31.10 2.02
N GLU A 438 -16.33 32.22 1.40
CA GLU A 438 -16.65 32.27 -0.03
C GLU A 438 -15.43 31.95 -0.90
N ALA A 439 -14.25 32.40 -0.50
CA ALA A 439 -12.99 32.07 -1.16
C ALA A 439 -12.70 30.57 -1.15
N ALA A 440 -12.94 29.89 -0.02
CA ALA A 440 -12.81 28.45 0.08
C ALA A 440 -13.79 27.74 -0.88
N ALA A 441 -15.01 28.25 -1.04
CA ALA A 441 -15.97 27.72 -2.01
C ALA A 441 -15.45 27.82 -3.45
N ILE A 442 -14.82 28.94 -3.82
CA ILE A 442 -14.23 29.14 -5.16
C ILE A 442 -13.03 28.23 -5.38
N ALA A 443 -12.24 27.93 -4.34
CA ALA A 443 -11.07 27.05 -4.45
C ALA A 443 -11.45 25.63 -4.91
N PHE A 444 -12.63 25.11 -4.57
CA PHE A 444 -13.10 23.81 -5.07
C PHE A 444 -13.25 23.76 -6.60
N GLU A 445 -13.49 24.90 -7.26
CA GLU A 445 -13.62 24.97 -8.71
C GLU A 445 -12.28 24.70 -9.45
N VAL A 446 -11.15 24.62 -8.74
CA VAL A 446 -9.84 24.35 -9.34
C VAL A 446 -9.76 22.96 -9.97
N ILE A 447 -10.45 21.97 -9.41
CA ILE A 447 -10.44 20.59 -9.91
C ILE A 447 -11.08 20.50 -11.30
N PRO A 448 -12.36 20.89 -11.50
CA PRO A 448 -12.98 20.89 -12.83
C PRO A 448 -12.24 21.83 -13.80
N ARG A 449 -11.70 22.95 -13.33
CA ARG A 449 -10.89 23.86 -14.14
C ARG A 449 -9.62 23.19 -14.67
N THR A 450 -8.91 22.47 -13.81
CA THR A 450 -7.69 21.75 -14.16
C THR A 450 -7.99 20.59 -15.12
N LEU A 451 -9.10 19.87 -14.91
CA LEU A 451 -9.57 18.84 -15.84
C LEU A 451 -9.85 19.43 -17.23
N ALA A 452 -10.55 20.57 -17.31
CA ALA A 452 -10.82 21.26 -18.57
C ALA A 452 -9.53 21.72 -19.26
N GLN A 453 -8.57 22.24 -18.49
CA GLN A 453 -7.27 22.68 -19.00
C GLN A 453 -6.47 21.51 -19.58
N ASN A 454 -6.42 20.37 -18.89
CA ASN A 454 -5.66 19.20 -19.34
C ASN A 454 -6.31 18.53 -20.57
N CYS A 455 -7.62 18.68 -20.77
CA CYS A 455 -8.31 18.25 -21.98
C CYS A 455 -8.15 19.22 -23.17
N GLY A 456 -7.50 20.38 -22.99
CA GLY A 456 -7.29 21.38 -24.04
C GLY A 456 -8.55 22.14 -24.47
N VAL A 457 -9.65 22.05 -23.71
CA VAL A 457 -10.89 22.78 -24.01
C VAL A 457 -10.82 24.22 -23.47
N ASN A 458 -11.67 25.11 -24.00
CA ASN A 458 -11.75 26.48 -23.48
C ASN A 458 -12.30 26.47 -22.05
N VAL A 459 -11.40 26.69 -21.09
CA VAL A 459 -11.67 26.65 -19.65
C VAL A 459 -12.77 27.64 -19.27
N ILE A 460 -12.71 28.88 -19.75
CA ILE A 460 -13.65 29.94 -19.37
C ILE A 460 -15.06 29.56 -19.82
N ARG A 461 -15.24 29.24 -21.11
CA ARG A 461 -16.55 28.90 -21.66
C ARG A 461 -17.15 27.66 -20.99
N THR A 462 -16.33 26.65 -20.73
CA THR A 462 -16.77 25.39 -20.12
C THR A 462 -17.16 25.59 -18.67
N MET A 463 -16.34 26.30 -17.89
CA MET A 463 -16.64 26.61 -16.50
C MET A 463 -17.91 27.46 -16.38
N THR A 464 -18.08 28.50 -17.20
CA THR A 464 -19.30 29.32 -17.17
C THR A 464 -20.55 28.50 -17.52
N ALA A 465 -20.46 27.60 -18.50
CA ALA A 465 -21.58 26.73 -18.88
C ALA A 465 -21.91 25.70 -17.79
N LEU A 466 -20.90 25.16 -17.09
CA LEU A 466 -21.10 24.26 -15.94
C LEU A 466 -21.69 25.03 -14.76
N GLN A 467 -21.12 26.19 -14.41
CA GLN A 467 -21.62 27.05 -13.36
C GLN A 467 -23.10 27.41 -13.59
N GLY A 468 -23.50 27.81 -14.79
CA GLY A 468 -24.90 28.13 -15.09
C GLY A 468 -25.89 26.95 -15.01
N LYS A 469 -25.42 25.71 -14.81
CA LYS A 469 -26.28 24.55 -14.55
C LYS A 469 -26.37 24.17 -13.06
N TYR A 470 -25.38 24.54 -12.27
CA TYR A 470 -25.28 24.19 -10.84
C TYR A 470 -25.61 25.36 -9.90
N TYR A 471 -25.37 26.60 -10.34
CA TYR A 471 -25.83 27.84 -9.72
C TYR A 471 -27.18 28.23 -10.31
#